data_AF-A0A2E6L4S9-F1
#
_entry.id   AF-A0A2E6L4S9-F1
#
_cell.length_a   1.000
_cell.length_b   1.000
_cell.length_c   1.000
_cell.angle_alpha   90.00
_cell.angle_beta   90.00
_cell.angle_gamma   90.00
#
_symmetry.space_group_name_H-M   'P 1'
#
loop_
_entity.id
_entity.type
_entity.pdbx_description
1 polymer ?
#
loop_
_entity_poly.entity_id
_entity_poly.type
_entity_poly.pdbx_seq_one_letter_code
_entity_poly.pdbx_strand_id
1 'polypeptide(L)'
;MDDSSDLKKVAELVWSLELDGAKAACEIVQKIIEAKEAVEGATEKIGIRQDQQTSDELREVRRFLDNGSLELNGPECVLLGSFFKHRENVDLLDTRSLNVTLDSYGRKPSNTTSTVENLEKKGVIEFVAGENLHAHKTFRLTDQGYAEVRDLMGRLARKNFSAVG
;
A
#
# COMPACT_ATOMS: atom_id res chain seq x y z
N MET A 1 1.81 30.03 -14.37
CA MET A 1 2.16 30.68 -15.64
C MET A 1 3.42 31.50 -15.41
N ASP A 2 4.58 30.85 -15.48
CA ASP A 2 5.91 31.53 -15.37
C ASP A 2 7.00 30.83 -16.22
N ASP A 3 6.69 29.69 -16.88
CA ASP A 3 7.65 28.91 -17.68
C ASP A 3 8.33 29.69 -18.83
N SER A 4 7.66 30.75 -19.32
CA SER A 4 8.21 31.63 -20.35
C SER A 4 9.40 32.47 -19.84
N SER A 5 9.55 32.65 -18.53
CA SER A 5 10.61 33.45 -17.91
C SER A 5 11.95 32.70 -17.90
N ASP A 6 11.92 31.42 -17.54
CA ASP A 6 13.14 30.64 -17.36
C ASP A 6 13.71 30.10 -18.67
N LEU A 7 12.86 29.69 -19.62
CA LEU A 7 13.29 29.35 -20.98
C LEU A 7 13.96 30.53 -21.68
N LYS A 8 13.50 31.75 -21.40
CA LYS A 8 14.07 32.96 -21.97
C LYS A 8 15.46 33.25 -21.39
N LYS A 9 15.66 33.06 -20.09
CA LYS A 9 16.99 33.15 -19.45
C LYS A 9 17.96 32.11 -20.01
N VAL A 10 17.50 30.88 -20.24
CA VAL A 10 18.32 29.82 -20.87
C VAL A 10 18.72 30.22 -22.29
N ALA A 11 17.80 30.76 -23.09
CA ALA A 11 18.09 31.24 -24.42
C ALA A 11 19.11 32.40 -24.42
N GLU A 12 18.96 33.36 -23.51
CA GLU A 12 19.89 34.49 -23.35
C GLU A 12 21.29 34.03 -22.91
N LEU A 13 21.37 33.06 -21.98
CA LEU A 13 22.63 32.45 -21.56
C LEU A 13 23.32 31.72 -22.73
N VAL A 14 22.58 30.91 -23.49
CA VAL A 14 23.13 30.19 -24.65
C VAL A 14 23.61 31.17 -25.72
N TRP A 15 22.89 32.27 -25.95
CA TRP A 15 23.28 33.33 -26.89
C TRP A 15 24.55 34.08 -26.45
N SER A 16 24.80 34.17 -25.15
CA SER A 16 26.00 34.82 -24.59
C SER A 16 27.29 33.99 -24.71
N LEU A 17 27.17 32.71 -25.07
CA LEU A 17 28.31 31.80 -25.23
C LEU A 17 28.92 31.89 -26.64
N GLU A 18 30.23 31.62 -26.73
CA GLU A 18 30.87 31.36 -28.02
C GLU A 18 30.35 30.05 -28.64
N LEU A 19 30.50 29.90 -29.96
CA LEU A 19 29.89 28.82 -30.74
C LEU A 19 30.17 27.41 -30.17
N ASP A 20 31.39 27.14 -29.73
CA ASP A 20 31.75 25.84 -29.17
C ASP A 20 31.16 25.63 -27.76
N GLY A 21 31.03 26.71 -26.97
CA GLY A 21 30.32 26.69 -25.69
C GLY A 21 28.82 26.44 -25.85
N ALA A 22 28.19 27.04 -26.86
CA ALA A 22 26.78 26.80 -27.18
C ALA A 22 26.52 25.34 -27.62
N LYS A 23 27.42 24.73 -28.41
CA LYS A 23 27.33 23.31 -28.78
C LYS A 23 27.48 22.39 -27.56
N ALA A 24 28.44 22.67 -26.69
CA ALA A 24 28.63 21.90 -25.45
C ALA A 24 27.41 22.02 -24.53
N ALA A 25 26.76 23.19 -24.47
CA ALA A 25 25.52 23.38 -23.72
C ALA A 25 24.39 22.48 -24.25
N CYS A 26 24.23 22.36 -25.58
CA CYS A 26 23.26 21.43 -26.17
C CYS A 26 23.54 19.97 -25.77
N GLU A 27 24.80 19.52 -25.78
CA GLU A 27 25.16 18.16 -25.34
C GLU A 27 24.83 17.91 -23.87
N ILE A 28 25.06 18.92 -23.00
CA ILE A 28 24.74 18.82 -21.57
C ILE A 28 23.23 18.73 -21.38
N VAL A 29 22.46 19.59 -22.04
CA VAL A 29 20.99 19.57 -21.98
C VAL A 29 20.44 18.24 -22.47
N GLN A 30 20.99 17.71 -23.57
CA GLN A 30 20.62 16.39 -24.09
C GLN A 30 20.86 15.28 -23.04
N LYS A 31 22.03 15.26 -22.40
CA LYS A 31 22.33 14.30 -21.32
C LYS A 31 21.40 14.45 -20.12
N ILE A 32 20.99 15.67 -19.78
CA ILE A 32 20.02 15.94 -18.71
C ILE A 32 18.63 15.38 -19.07
N ILE A 33 18.20 15.53 -20.33
CA ILE A 33 16.94 14.97 -20.82
C ILE A 33 16.97 13.44 -20.74
N GLU A 34 18.01 12.81 -21.26
CA GLU A 34 18.17 11.34 -21.20
C GLU A 34 18.16 10.82 -19.75
N ALA A 35 18.80 11.54 -18.83
CA ALA A 35 18.79 11.19 -17.41
C ALA A 35 17.38 11.33 -16.80
N LYS A 36 16.62 12.37 -17.17
CA LYS A 36 15.23 12.56 -16.73
C LYS A 36 14.32 11.45 -17.24
N GLU A 37 14.41 11.11 -18.52
CA GLU A 37 13.65 10.02 -19.15
C GLU A 37 13.94 8.67 -18.48
N ALA A 38 15.22 8.39 -18.16
CA ALA A 38 15.61 7.17 -17.45
C ALA A 38 15.03 7.09 -16.03
N VAL A 39 14.97 8.21 -15.30
CA VAL A 39 14.35 8.29 -13.97
C VAL A 39 12.84 8.08 -14.06
N GLU A 40 12.16 8.75 -15.00
CA GLU A 40 10.72 8.60 -15.21
C GLU A 40 10.36 7.15 -15.56
N GLY A 41 11.08 6.54 -16.50
CA GLY A 41 10.88 5.13 -16.86
C GLY A 41 11.17 4.14 -15.72
N ALA A 42 12.07 4.49 -14.79
CA ALA A 42 12.30 3.69 -13.59
C ALA A 42 11.14 3.84 -12.58
N THR A 43 10.63 5.05 -12.37
CA THR A 43 9.48 5.29 -11.48
C THR A 43 8.21 4.61 -11.99
N GLU A 44 7.95 4.63 -13.30
CA GLU A 44 6.81 3.93 -13.91
C GLU A 44 6.91 2.41 -13.69
N LYS A 45 8.10 1.82 -13.91
CA LYS A 45 8.34 0.39 -13.65
C LYS A 45 8.18 0.01 -12.19
N ILE A 46 8.55 0.91 -11.26
CA ILE A 46 8.34 0.71 -9.82
C ILE A 46 6.85 0.74 -9.50
N GLY A 47 6.10 1.70 -10.04
CA GLY A 47 4.64 1.80 -9.89
C GLY A 47 3.92 0.54 -10.38
N ILE A 48 4.22 0.09 -11.61
CA ILE A 48 3.64 -1.14 -12.18
C ILE A 48 3.91 -2.37 -11.28
N ARG A 49 5.12 -2.48 -10.72
CA ARG A 49 5.47 -3.57 -9.81
C ARG A 49 4.70 -3.52 -8.50
N GLN A 50 4.50 -2.32 -7.94
CA GLN A 50 3.72 -2.13 -6.71
C GLN A 50 2.23 -2.47 -6.91
N ASP A 51 1.67 -2.08 -8.06
CA ASP A 51 0.28 -2.39 -8.42
C ASP A 51 0.07 -3.90 -8.59
N GLN A 52 1.00 -4.56 -9.28
CA GLN A 52 0.97 -6.02 -9.45
C GLN A 52 1.04 -6.74 -8.10
N GLN A 53 1.97 -6.32 -7.22
CA GLN A 53 2.12 -6.91 -5.89
C GLN A 53 0.85 -6.72 -5.05
N THR A 54 0.25 -5.53 -5.08
CA THR A 54 -0.99 -5.23 -4.35
C THR A 54 -2.15 -6.11 -4.85
N SER A 55 -2.26 -6.29 -6.18
CA SER A 55 -3.27 -7.15 -6.78
C SER A 55 -3.11 -8.62 -6.37
N ASP A 56 -1.88 -9.12 -6.34
CA ASP A 56 -1.60 -10.50 -5.96
C ASP A 56 -1.85 -10.75 -4.46
N GLU A 57 -1.45 -9.83 -3.59
CA GLU A 57 -1.74 -9.90 -2.15
C GLU A 57 -3.27 -9.87 -1.89
N LEU A 58 -4.03 -9.02 -2.59
CA LEU A 58 -5.50 -9.00 -2.50
C LEU A 58 -6.13 -10.33 -2.92
N ARG A 59 -5.67 -10.90 -4.05
CA ARG A 59 -6.17 -12.18 -4.57
C ARG A 59 -5.91 -13.29 -3.55
N GLU A 60 -4.74 -13.30 -2.94
CA GLU A 60 -4.36 -14.31 -1.96
C GLU A 60 -5.16 -14.20 -0.67
N VAL A 61 -5.35 -12.99 -0.13
CA VAL A 61 -6.16 -12.77 1.08
C VAL A 61 -7.61 -13.16 0.86
N ARG A 62 -8.20 -12.77 -0.28
CA ARG A 62 -9.56 -13.21 -0.65
C ARG A 62 -9.66 -14.73 -0.67
N ARG A 63 -8.70 -15.41 -1.31
CA ARG A 63 -8.64 -16.88 -1.32
C ARG A 63 -8.61 -17.48 0.09
N PHE A 64 -7.86 -16.89 1.02
CA PHE A 64 -7.81 -17.40 2.40
C PHE A 64 -9.12 -17.18 3.16
N LEU A 65 -9.75 -16.01 3.01
CA LEU A 65 -11.03 -15.69 3.64
C LEU A 65 -12.15 -16.59 3.11
N ASP A 66 -12.20 -16.79 1.78
CA ASP A 66 -13.17 -17.65 1.09
C ASP A 66 -12.98 -19.15 1.36
N ASN A 67 -11.77 -19.59 1.69
CA ASN A 67 -11.50 -21.02 1.86
C ASN A 67 -12.01 -21.53 3.22
N GLY A 68 -13.25 -22.03 3.27
CA GLY A 68 -13.87 -22.60 4.47
C GLY A 68 -13.13 -23.79 5.12
N SER A 69 -12.19 -24.44 4.44
CA SER A 69 -11.36 -25.50 5.04
C SER A 69 -10.24 -24.97 5.94
N LEU A 70 -9.92 -23.68 5.84
CA LEU A 70 -8.96 -23.03 6.73
C LEU A 70 -9.64 -22.68 8.05
N GLU A 71 -9.12 -23.25 9.14
CA GLU A 71 -9.46 -22.82 10.48
C GLU A 71 -8.70 -21.52 10.80
N LEU A 72 -9.43 -20.41 10.77
CA LEU A 72 -8.95 -19.08 11.15
C LEU A 72 -9.54 -18.71 12.51
N ASN A 73 -8.70 -18.28 13.45
CA ASN A 73 -9.18 -17.75 14.71
C ASN A 73 -9.58 -16.26 14.60
N GLY A 74 -10.26 -15.74 15.63
CA GLY A 74 -10.76 -14.35 15.64
C GLY A 74 -9.70 -13.30 15.29
N PRO A 75 -8.52 -13.30 15.96
CA PRO A 75 -7.39 -12.45 15.60
C PRO A 75 -6.93 -12.58 14.14
N GLU A 76 -6.81 -13.81 13.62
CA GLU A 76 -6.40 -14.06 12.23
C GLU A 76 -7.42 -13.49 11.23
N CYS A 77 -8.71 -13.64 11.50
CA CYS A 77 -9.77 -13.02 10.71
C CYS A 77 -9.65 -11.49 10.72
N VAL A 78 -9.45 -10.87 11.89
CA VAL A 78 -9.32 -9.41 12.01
C VAL A 78 -8.10 -8.89 11.26
N LEU A 79 -6.95 -9.57 11.38
CA LEU A 79 -5.72 -9.19 10.70
C LEU A 79 -5.86 -9.28 9.17
N LEU A 80 -6.37 -10.41 8.65
CA LEU A 80 -6.60 -10.59 7.21
C LEU A 80 -7.62 -9.60 6.66
N GLY A 81 -8.74 -9.39 7.38
CA GLY A 81 -9.76 -8.43 6.98
C GLY A 81 -9.26 -6.99 6.98
N SER A 82 -8.47 -6.61 7.98
CA SER A 82 -7.89 -5.27 8.07
C SER A 82 -6.90 -5.02 6.93
N PHE A 83 -6.04 -6.01 6.64
CA PHE A 83 -5.10 -5.94 5.53
C PHE A 83 -5.80 -5.91 4.17
N PHE A 84 -6.83 -6.73 3.98
CA PHE A 84 -7.67 -6.72 2.78
C PHE A 84 -8.23 -5.32 2.50
N LYS A 85 -8.83 -4.69 3.51
CA LYS A 85 -9.40 -3.35 3.36
C LYS A 85 -8.33 -2.27 3.12
N HIS A 86 -7.17 -2.37 3.75
CA HIS A 86 -6.07 -1.45 3.46
C HIS A 86 -5.61 -1.56 2.00
N ARG A 87 -5.51 -2.78 1.46
CA ARG A 87 -5.17 -2.99 0.05
C ARG A 87 -6.28 -2.51 -0.91
N GLU A 88 -7.51 -2.35 -0.44
CA GLU A 88 -8.58 -1.64 -1.15
C GLU A 88 -8.52 -0.10 -0.96
N ASN A 89 -7.40 0.44 -0.47
CA ASN A 89 -7.18 1.86 -0.18
C ASN A 89 -8.12 2.43 0.92
N VAL A 90 -8.48 1.61 1.91
CA VAL A 90 -9.15 2.07 3.13
C VAL A 90 -8.12 2.26 4.24
N ASP A 91 -7.71 3.51 4.46
CA ASP A 91 -6.64 3.84 5.41
C ASP A 91 -7.03 3.65 6.88
N LEU A 92 -8.28 3.97 7.22
CA LEU A 92 -8.81 3.92 8.57
C LEU A 92 -10.07 3.05 8.60
N LEU A 93 -10.06 2.05 9.46
CA LEU A 93 -11.14 1.09 9.61
C LEU A 93 -11.91 1.35 10.88
N ASP A 94 -13.21 1.16 10.82
CA ASP A 94 -14.05 1.02 11.99
C ASP A 94 -14.52 -0.44 12.12
N THR A 95 -14.89 -0.85 13.33
CA THR A 95 -15.28 -2.24 13.59
C THR A 95 -16.55 -2.65 12.81
N ARG A 96 -17.42 -1.71 12.44
CA ARG A 96 -18.64 -2.00 11.70
C ARG A 96 -18.32 -2.34 10.24
N SER A 97 -17.49 -1.53 9.56
CA SER A 97 -17.05 -1.81 8.20
C SER A 97 -16.22 -3.09 8.10
N LEU A 98 -15.35 -3.35 9.08
CA LEU A 98 -14.62 -4.62 9.17
C LEU A 98 -15.58 -5.81 9.36
N ASN A 99 -16.59 -5.68 10.23
CA ASN A 99 -17.57 -6.73 10.47
C ASN A 99 -18.35 -7.10 9.20
N VAL A 100 -18.82 -6.11 8.43
CA VAL A 100 -19.53 -6.38 7.17
C VAL A 100 -18.65 -7.18 6.22
N THR A 101 -17.37 -6.81 6.12
CA THR A 101 -16.39 -7.50 5.27
C THR A 101 -16.16 -8.94 5.73
N LEU A 102 -15.94 -9.16 7.03
CA LEU A 102 -15.70 -10.51 7.53
C LEU A 102 -16.95 -11.39 7.48
N ASP A 103 -18.14 -10.80 7.66
CA ASP A 103 -19.42 -11.51 7.60
C ASP A 103 -19.72 -12.01 6.18
N SER A 104 -19.35 -11.25 5.14
CA SER A 104 -19.52 -11.71 3.74
C SER A 104 -18.70 -12.96 3.40
N TYR A 105 -17.66 -13.25 4.19
CA TYR A 105 -16.85 -14.47 4.09
C TYR A 105 -17.21 -15.53 5.14
N GLY A 106 -18.21 -15.29 6.00
CA GLY A 106 -18.52 -16.17 7.13
C GLY A 106 -17.40 -16.24 8.18
N ARG A 107 -16.54 -15.20 8.25
CA ARG A 107 -15.34 -15.13 9.10
C ARG A 107 -15.46 -14.15 10.26
N LYS A 108 -16.65 -13.59 10.49
CA LYS A 108 -16.89 -12.62 11.55
C LYS A 108 -16.64 -13.24 12.95
N PRO A 109 -15.72 -12.69 13.76
CA PRO A 109 -15.53 -13.13 15.13
C PRO A 109 -16.77 -12.88 16.00
N SER A 110 -16.91 -13.63 17.10
CA SER A 110 -17.99 -13.42 18.08
C SER A 110 -17.96 -12.05 18.73
N ASN A 111 -16.76 -11.49 18.95
CA ASN A 111 -16.56 -10.13 19.46
C ASN A 111 -15.34 -9.47 18.79
N THR A 112 -15.59 -8.80 17.67
CA THR A 112 -14.57 -8.10 16.87
C THR A 112 -13.96 -6.92 17.64
N THR A 113 -14.76 -6.15 18.39
CA THR A 113 -14.26 -5.00 19.16
C THR A 113 -13.19 -5.42 20.16
N SER A 114 -13.49 -6.42 21.00
CA SER A 114 -12.50 -6.90 21.97
C SER A 114 -11.29 -7.56 21.30
N THR A 115 -11.47 -8.16 20.12
CA THR A 115 -10.35 -8.70 19.36
C THR A 115 -9.41 -7.58 18.88
N VAL A 116 -9.97 -6.50 18.34
CA VAL A 116 -9.20 -5.32 17.92
C VAL A 116 -8.48 -4.66 19.10
N GLU A 117 -9.16 -4.48 20.24
CA GLU A 117 -8.53 -3.93 21.46
C GLU A 117 -7.38 -4.82 21.97
N ASN A 118 -7.50 -6.14 21.87
CA ASN A 118 -6.42 -7.04 22.26
C ASN A 118 -5.24 -7.01 21.28
N LEU A 119 -5.50 -6.80 19.99
CA LEU A 119 -4.48 -6.61 18.97
C LEU A 119 -3.78 -5.25 19.12
N GLU A 120 -4.50 -4.23 19.56
CA GLU A 120 -3.90 -2.93 19.89
C GLU A 120 -2.93 -3.03 21.07
N LYS A 121 -3.31 -3.72 22.15
CA LYS A 121 -2.40 -4.01 23.27
C LYS A 121 -1.14 -4.79 22.88
N LYS A 122 -1.19 -5.53 21.77
CA LYS A 122 -0.04 -6.27 21.20
C LYS A 122 0.80 -5.42 20.24
N GLY A 123 0.37 -4.20 19.91
CA GLY A 123 1.08 -3.28 19.02
C GLY A 123 0.94 -3.61 17.53
N VAL A 124 0.00 -4.47 17.14
CA VAL A 124 -0.21 -4.86 15.73
C VAL A 124 -1.30 -4.02 15.04
N ILE A 125 -2.16 -3.41 15.85
CA ILE A 125 -3.14 -2.42 15.44
C ILE A 125 -2.92 -1.17 16.29
N GLU A 126 -3.21 0.00 15.75
CA GLU A 126 -3.29 1.23 16.54
C GLU A 126 -4.63 1.93 16.29
N PHE A 127 -5.21 2.49 17.37
CA PHE A 127 -6.37 3.36 17.24
C PHE A 127 -5.92 4.75 16.80
N VAL A 128 -6.63 5.31 15.82
CA VAL A 128 -6.41 6.68 15.36
C VAL A 128 -7.53 7.52 15.93
N ALA A 129 -7.18 8.52 16.74
CA ALA A 129 -8.17 9.41 17.33
C ALA A 129 -8.86 10.21 16.21
N GLY A 130 -10.18 10.09 16.12
CA GLY A 130 -10.97 10.97 15.26
C GLY A 130 -11.01 12.38 15.84
N GLU A 131 -11.04 13.40 14.98
CA GLU A 131 -11.14 14.81 15.40
C GLU A 131 -12.47 15.14 16.11
N ASN A 132 -13.46 14.24 16.10
CA ASN A 132 -14.80 14.44 16.65
C ASN A 132 -15.16 13.43 17.76
N LEU A 133 -15.78 13.92 18.83
CA LEU A 133 -16.22 13.16 20.01
C LEU A 133 -17.22 12.03 19.69
N HIS A 134 -17.92 12.12 18.55
CA HIS A 134 -18.94 11.17 18.09
C HIS A 134 -18.47 10.28 16.95
N ALA A 135 -17.21 10.40 16.51
CA ALA A 135 -16.66 9.52 15.49
C ALA A 135 -16.53 8.10 16.05
N HIS A 136 -16.89 7.11 15.26
CA HIS A 136 -16.54 5.73 15.57
C HIS A 136 -15.02 5.63 15.72
N LYS A 137 -14.54 4.92 16.74
CA LYS A 137 -13.11 4.65 16.90
C LYS A 137 -12.61 3.97 15.63
N THR A 138 -11.70 4.63 14.92
CA THR A 138 -11.03 4.05 13.78
C THR A 138 -9.66 3.50 14.17
N PHE A 139 -9.17 2.55 13.40
CA PHE A 139 -7.90 1.89 13.62
C PHE A 139 -7.25 1.50 12.29
N ARG A 140 -5.96 1.20 12.35
CA ARG A 140 -5.18 0.69 11.21
C ARG A 140 -4.14 -0.31 11.68
N LEU A 141 -3.60 -1.09 10.74
CA LEU A 141 -2.44 -1.93 11.01
C LEU A 141 -1.20 -1.07 11.23
N THR A 142 -0.39 -1.43 12.22
CA THR A 142 0.98 -0.91 12.36
C THR A 142 1.90 -1.64 11.40
N ASP A 143 3.15 -1.17 11.26
CA ASP A 143 4.18 -1.89 10.49
C ASP A 143 4.38 -3.33 11.00
N GLN A 144 4.30 -3.51 12.33
CA GLN A 144 4.34 -4.83 12.95
C GLN A 144 3.11 -5.68 12.57
N GLY A 145 1.92 -5.06 12.52
CA GLY A 145 0.72 -5.71 12.03
C GLY A 145 0.83 -6.18 10.58
N TYR A 146 1.42 -5.38 9.69
CA TYR A 146 1.70 -5.80 8.32
C TYR A 146 2.63 -7.00 8.25
N ALA A 147 3.70 -6.99 9.05
CA ALA A 147 4.62 -8.13 9.13
C ALA A 147 3.92 -9.40 9.63
N GLU A 148 3.05 -9.28 10.63
CA GLU A 148 2.30 -10.42 11.19
C GLU A 148 1.28 -10.99 10.20
N VAL A 149 0.60 -10.13 9.43
CA VAL A 149 -0.29 -10.59 8.35
C VAL A 149 0.49 -11.34 7.28
N ARG A 150 1.67 -10.84 6.87
CA ARG A 150 2.50 -11.51 5.86
C ARG A 150 3.00 -12.88 6.34
N ASP A 151 3.41 -12.99 7.61
CA ASP A 151 3.75 -14.30 8.19
C ASP A 151 2.55 -15.25 8.21
N LEU A 152 1.38 -14.75 8.63
CA LEU A 152 0.13 -15.50 8.62
C LEU A 152 -0.20 -16.02 7.21
N MET A 153 -0.16 -15.17 6.19
CA MET A 153 -0.37 -15.57 4.80
C MET A 153 0.61 -16.66 4.37
N GLY A 154 1.89 -16.54 4.73
CA GLY A 154 2.90 -17.58 4.48
C GLY A 154 2.58 -18.90 5.17
N ARG A 155 2.11 -18.88 6.43
CA ARG A 155 1.67 -20.08 7.16
C ARG A 155 0.45 -20.73 6.50
N LEU A 156 -0.54 -19.93 6.09
CA LEU A 156 -1.77 -20.41 5.44
C LEU A 156 -1.49 -21.00 4.06
N ALA A 157 -0.61 -20.38 3.27
CA ALA A 157 -0.16 -20.93 2.00
C ALA A 157 0.42 -22.34 2.17
N ARG A 158 1.33 -22.53 3.14
CA ARG A 158 1.92 -23.86 3.42
C ARG A 158 0.88 -24.89 3.85
N LYS A 159 -0.07 -24.51 4.72
CA LYS A 159 -1.17 -25.39 5.15
C LYS A 159 -2.07 -25.82 3.98
N ASN A 160 -2.38 -24.91 3.07
CA ASN A 160 -3.17 -25.21 1.88
C ASN A 160 -2.46 -26.21 0.95
N PHE A 161 -1.14 -26.14 0.80
CA PHE A 161 -0.41 -27.13 -0.01
C PHE A 161 -0.37 -28.52 0.63
N SER A 162 -0.27 -28.62 1.96
CA SER A 162 -0.27 -29.91 2.66
C SER A 162 -1.63 -30.61 2.69
N ALA A 163 -2.74 -29.90 2.44
CA ALA A 163 -4.08 -30.49 2.42
C ALA A 163 -4.48 -31.11 1.07
N VAL A 164 -3.64 -30.95 0.04
CA VAL A 164 -3.85 -31.45 -1.34
C VAL A 164 -2.89 -32.61 -1.66
N GLY A 165 -2.08 -33.06 -0.69
CA GLY A 165 -1.12 -34.17 -0.81
C GLY A 165 -1.62 -35.47 -0.23
#